data_AF-A0A1P8N132-F1
#
_entry.id   AF-A0A1P8N132-F1
#
_cell.length_a   1.000
_cell.length_b   1.000
_cell.length_c   1.000
_cell.angle_alpha   90.00
_cell.angle_beta   90.00
_cell.angle_gamma   90.00
#
_symmetry.space_group_name_H-M   'P 1'
#
loop_
_entity.id
_entity.type
_entity.pdbx_description
1 polymer ?
#
loop_
_entity_poly.entity_id
_entity_poly.type
_entity_poly.pdbx_seq_one_letter_code
_entity_poly.pdbx_strand_id
1 'polypeptide(L)'
;MVKRLVRGQMKSAPIAKLSACGLSLMGYRGYQLANLADHPGTRLAPVFEASESRVAAPRALGEDAELLTGPLPPIRPVLLEDVTAKSGSSFLYKKHDVLLPDEMYTKLDRISLLTNSGFFVQDYFVTKLDGTVAIPQGICAFGHGDVNWYHWLAEILPVIYLSQNLPAEFDDYPLLLPETAEKIPSFKQTLDLFRGKREVVILRDDTAYRIGRLVHVPSPVSGPFNMRDHMWPRPSDYTQNVGVVQYVRETILDALAIEREDDSPKRVILIRPPARGPTIRMKSERRPKPGGLKQCRWKS
;
A
#
# COMPACT_ATOMS: atom_id res chain seq x y z
N MET A 1 -26.21 -6.88 -5.83
CA MET A 1 -26.59 -5.61 -6.48
C MET A 1 -25.35 -5.06 -7.18
N VAL A 2 -25.21 -5.37 -8.46
CA VAL A 2 -24.00 -5.08 -9.26
C VAL A 2 -23.91 -3.58 -9.47
N LYS A 3 -22.85 -2.95 -8.95
CA LYS A 3 -22.49 -1.54 -9.25
C LYS A 3 -22.11 -1.44 -10.73
N ARG A 4 -23.14 -1.37 -11.57
CA ARG A 4 -23.11 -0.81 -12.93
C ARG A 4 -22.88 0.70 -12.77
N LEU A 5 -21.66 1.10 -12.42
CA LEU A 5 -21.22 2.47 -12.66
C LEU A 5 -21.01 2.59 -14.17
N VAL A 6 -21.99 3.20 -14.82
CA VAL A 6 -21.81 4.02 -16.02
C VAL A 6 -20.78 3.45 -17.01
N ARG A 7 -21.06 2.26 -17.56
CA ARG A 7 -20.74 2.00 -18.97
C ARG A 7 -21.69 2.86 -19.81
N GLY A 8 -21.50 4.17 -19.77
CA GLY A 8 -21.89 4.97 -20.92
C GLY A 8 -21.16 4.35 -22.09
N GLN A 9 -21.89 3.87 -23.09
CA GLN A 9 -21.32 3.56 -24.39
C GLN A 9 -20.79 4.86 -25.00
N MET A 10 -19.72 5.43 -24.45
CA MET A 10 -18.85 6.30 -25.23
C MET A 10 -18.19 5.37 -26.23
N LYS A 11 -18.81 5.28 -27.42
CA LYS A 11 -18.14 4.83 -28.62
C LYS A 11 -16.77 5.50 -28.60
N SER A 12 -15.72 4.70 -28.42
CA SER A 12 -14.33 5.18 -28.35
C SER A 12 -14.14 6.20 -29.47
N ALA A 13 -13.96 7.47 -29.13
CA ALA A 13 -13.76 8.48 -30.15
C ALA A 13 -12.55 8.07 -31.01
N PRO A 14 -12.56 8.26 -32.34
CA PRO A 14 -11.43 7.95 -33.21
C PRO A 14 -10.10 8.59 -32.75
N ILE A 15 -10.18 9.66 -31.96
CA ILE A 15 -9.06 10.30 -31.26
C ILE A 15 -8.32 9.34 -30.31
N ALA A 16 -9.03 8.43 -29.63
CA ALA A 16 -8.42 7.44 -28.73
C ALA A 16 -7.60 6.36 -29.48
N LYS A 17 -7.97 6.06 -30.74
CA LYS A 17 -7.20 5.12 -31.58
C LYS A 17 -5.96 5.79 -32.17
N LEU A 18 -6.08 7.04 -32.61
CA LEU A 18 -4.95 7.83 -33.11
C LEU A 18 -3.93 8.11 -32.00
N SER A 19 -4.39 8.43 -30.78
CA SER A 19 -3.51 8.59 -29.63
C SER A 19 -2.88 7.27 -29.18
N ALA A 20 -3.59 6.14 -29.23
CA ALA A 20 -3.01 4.83 -28.92
C ALA A 20 -1.88 4.44 -29.89
N CYS A 21 -2.01 4.76 -31.18
CA CYS A 21 -0.96 4.53 -32.17
C CYS A 21 0.26 5.46 -31.95
N GLY A 22 0.03 6.73 -31.64
CA GLY A 22 1.11 7.66 -31.29
C GLY A 22 1.85 7.25 -30.01
N LEU A 23 1.11 6.84 -28.98
CA LEU A 23 1.66 6.39 -27.70
C LEU A 23 2.47 5.10 -27.86
N SER A 24 2.00 4.14 -28.67
CA SER A 24 2.75 2.90 -28.92
C SER A 24 4.06 3.13 -29.67
N LEU A 25 4.10 4.08 -30.61
CA LEU A 25 5.34 4.49 -31.28
C LEU A 25 6.35 5.09 -30.30
N MET A 26 5.88 5.70 -29.20
CA MET A 26 6.72 6.21 -28.11
C MET A 26 7.05 5.15 -27.03
N GLY A 27 6.64 3.89 -27.24
CA GLY A 27 6.87 2.78 -26.32
C GLY A 27 5.86 2.65 -25.17
N TYR A 28 4.82 3.49 -25.14
CA TYR A 28 3.75 3.37 -24.16
C TYR A 28 2.78 2.27 -24.51
N ARG A 29 2.23 1.62 -23.48
CA ARG A 29 1.17 0.62 -23.61
C ARG A 29 0.01 1.02 -22.71
N GLY A 30 -1.20 0.88 -23.24
CA GLY A 30 -2.44 1.07 -22.51
C GLY A 30 -2.96 -0.26 -21.96
N TYR A 31 -3.45 -0.24 -20.73
CA TYR A 31 -4.00 -1.39 -20.01
C TYR A 31 -5.39 -1.05 -19.48
N GLN A 32 -6.32 -2.01 -19.55
CA GLN A 32 -7.63 -1.91 -18.91
C GLN A 32 -7.49 -2.20 -17.42
N LEU A 33 -8.25 -1.46 -16.60
CA LEU A 33 -8.27 -1.73 -15.17
C LEU A 33 -9.09 -3.00 -14.90
N ALA A 34 -8.50 -3.96 -14.21
CA ALA A 34 -9.17 -5.17 -13.77
C ALA A 34 -8.96 -5.40 -12.27
N ASN A 35 -9.95 -6.00 -11.62
CA ASN A 35 -9.81 -6.43 -10.24
C ASN A 35 -8.98 -7.70 -10.20
N LEU A 36 -7.93 -7.71 -9.37
CA LEU A 36 -7.09 -8.87 -9.16
C LEU A 36 -7.90 -10.07 -8.62
N ALA A 37 -8.90 -9.81 -7.77
CA ALA A 37 -9.72 -10.86 -7.16
C ALA A 37 -10.61 -11.61 -8.17
N ASP A 38 -10.94 -10.97 -9.29
CA ASP A 38 -11.77 -11.50 -10.37
C ASP A 38 -10.93 -12.12 -11.50
N HIS A 39 -9.61 -11.89 -11.51
CA HIS A 39 -8.72 -12.41 -12.54
C HIS A 39 -8.56 -13.94 -12.40
N PRO A 40 -8.48 -14.71 -13.51
CA PRO A 40 -8.24 -16.16 -13.47
C PRO A 40 -6.82 -16.46 -12.95
N GLY A 41 -6.70 -16.63 -11.64
CA GLY A 41 -5.52 -17.13 -10.93
C GLY A 41 -5.91 -18.27 -10.00
N THR A 42 -4.93 -19.09 -9.59
CA THR A 42 -5.18 -20.20 -8.68
C THR A 42 -5.24 -19.68 -7.26
N ARG A 43 -6.42 -19.76 -6.62
CA ARG A 43 -6.59 -19.40 -5.21
C ARG A 43 -5.98 -20.49 -4.33
N LEU A 44 -5.13 -20.09 -3.39
CA LEU A 44 -4.45 -21.00 -2.48
C LEU A 44 -5.25 -21.22 -1.19
N ALA A 45 -4.76 -22.15 -0.36
CA ALA A 45 -5.22 -22.32 1.01
C ALA A 45 -5.07 -21.00 1.79
N PRO A 46 -5.95 -20.74 2.79
CA PRO A 46 -5.84 -19.52 3.57
C PRO A 46 -4.53 -19.53 4.38
N VAL A 47 -3.85 -18.38 4.41
CA VAL A 47 -2.64 -18.17 5.23
C VAL A 47 -2.97 -17.46 6.55
N PHE A 48 -4.21 -17.01 6.67
CA PHE A 48 -4.80 -16.45 7.88
C PHE A 48 -6.30 -16.70 7.87
N GLU A 49 -6.85 -17.06 9.02
CA GLU A 49 -8.28 -17.32 9.19
C GLU A 49 -9.13 -16.05 9.10
N ALA A 50 -10.45 -16.24 9.03
CA ALA A 50 -11.39 -15.12 9.09
C ALA A 50 -11.17 -14.31 10.38
N SER A 51 -11.33 -12.99 10.28
CA SER A 51 -11.11 -12.08 11.39
C SER A 51 -12.08 -10.90 11.28
N GLU A 52 -11.70 -9.75 11.84
CA GLU A 52 -12.45 -8.52 11.75
C GLU A 52 -11.54 -7.34 11.39
N SER A 53 -12.16 -6.37 10.71
CA SER A 53 -11.63 -5.05 10.49
C SER A 53 -12.08 -4.14 11.62
N ARG A 54 -11.16 -3.37 12.21
CA ARG A 54 -11.51 -2.28 13.14
C ARG A 54 -10.83 -0.99 12.69
N VAL A 55 -11.63 0.03 12.36
CA VAL A 55 -11.11 1.32 11.87
C VAL A 55 -11.83 2.45 12.60
N ALA A 56 -11.05 3.36 13.19
CA ALA A 56 -11.59 4.57 13.80
C ALA A 56 -11.63 5.73 12.80
N ALA A 57 -12.69 6.53 12.84
CA ALA A 57 -12.73 7.79 12.09
C ALA A 57 -11.71 8.80 12.65
N PRO A 58 -11.10 9.65 11.79
CA PRO A 58 -10.42 10.86 12.26
C PRO A 58 -11.38 11.70 13.09
N ARG A 59 -10.90 12.25 14.21
CA ARG A 59 -11.70 13.05 15.15
C ARG A 59 -10.91 14.21 15.71
N ALA A 60 -11.61 15.19 16.29
CA ALA A 60 -10.94 16.23 17.05
C ALA A 60 -10.38 15.68 18.38
N LEU A 61 -9.43 16.42 18.96
CA LEU A 61 -8.90 16.11 20.27
C LEU A 61 -10.02 16.25 21.32
N GLY A 62 -10.23 15.20 22.12
CA GLY A 62 -11.25 15.18 23.18
C GLY A 62 -12.60 14.59 22.77
N GLU A 63 -12.84 14.35 21.48
CA GLU A 63 -14.06 13.65 21.03
C GLU A 63 -13.96 12.13 21.23
N ASP A 64 -15.09 11.44 21.28
CA ASP A 64 -15.10 9.98 21.25
C ASP A 64 -14.78 9.46 19.85
N ALA A 65 -14.13 8.30 19.77
CA ALA A 65 -13.84 7.66 18.49
C ALA A 65 -15.00 6.77 18.09
N GLU A 66 -15.63 7.08 16.97
CA GLU A 66 -16.50 6.12 16.29
C GLU A 66 -15.64 5.03 15.67
N LEU A 67 -15.85 3.79 16.12
CA LEU A 67 -15.13 2.61 15.64
C LEU A 67 -16.03 1.83 14.68
N LEU A 68 -15.66 1.82 13.40
CA LEU A 68 -16.28 0.93 12.43
C LEU A 68 -15.65 -0.46 12.58
N THR A 69 -16.50 -1.45 12.87
CA THR A 69 -16.08 -2.86 12.94
C THR A 69 -16.86 -3.67 11.90
N GLY A 70 -16.20 -4.63 11.26
CA GLY A 70 -16.84 -5.51 10.29
C GLY A 70 -16.07 -6.82 10.08
N PRO A 71 -16.74 -7.90 9.66
CA PRO A 71 -16.07 -9.18 9.43
C PRO A 71 -15.12 -9.10 8.23
N LEU A 72 -14.01 -9.82 8.32
CA LEU A 72 -13.08 -10.03 7.21
C LEU A 72 -13.02 -11.53 6.85
N PRO A 73 -13.02 -11.87 5.55
CA PRO A 73 -12.84 -13.25 5.13
C PRO A 73 -11.41 -13.74 5.44
N PRO A 74 -11.17 -15.06 5.40
CA PRO A 74 -9.82 -15.60 5.46
C PRO A 74 -8.93 -14.98 4.37
N ILE A 75 -7.66 -14.72 4.69
CA ILE A 75 -6.70 -14.20 3.71
C ILE A 75 -6.22 -15.35 2.84
N ARG A 76 -6.61 -15.31 1.56
CA ARG A 76 -6.27 -16.33 0.57
C ARG A 76 -5.33 -15.76 -0.48
N PRO A 77 -4.08 -16.23 -0.56
CA PRO A 77 -3.18 -15.84 -1.63
C PRO A 77 -3.68 -16.31 -2.99
N VAL A 78 -3.21 -15.65 -4.04
CA VAL A 78 -3.48 -16.00 -5.43
C VAL A 78 -2.16 -16.25 -6.13
N LEU A 79 -2.04 -17.39 -6.80
CA LEU A 79 -0.96 -17.68 -7.73
C LEU A 79 -1.31 -17.14 -9.11
N LEU A 80 -0.47 -16.27 -9.62
CA LEU A 80 -0.57 -15.65 -10.94
C LEU A 80 0.58 -16.13 -11.82
N GLU A 81 0.29 -16.38 -13.08
CA GLU A 81 1.29 -16.75 -14.08
C GLU A 81 1.53 -15.63 -15.09
N ASP A 82 2.78 -15.49 -15.55
CA ASP A 82 3.20 -14.55 -16.59
C ASP A 82 2.70 -13.12 -16.36
N VAL A 83 3.02 -12.57 -15.19
CA VAL A 83 2.72 -11.18 -14.84
C VAL A 83 3.95 -10.30 -14.99
N THR A 84 3.76 -9.02 -15.25
CA THR A 84 4.82 -8.02 -15.16
C THR A 84 4.55 -7.10 -13.98
N ALA A 85 5.58 -6.66 -13.27
CA ALA A 85 5.45 -5.77 -12.12
C ALA A 85 6.62 -4.76 -12.02
N LYS A 86 6.41 -3.72 -11.20
CA LYS A 86 7.42 -2.76 -10.76
C LYS A 86 7.30 -2.62 -9.23
N SER A 87 8.40 -2.60 -8.51
CA SER A 87 8.42 -2.67 -7.04
C SER A 87 7.70 -1.52 -6.34
N GLY A 88 7.85 -0.28 -6.82
CA GLY A 88 7.17 0.90 -6.26
C GLY A 88 5.68 1.06 -6.60
N SER A 89 5.03 -0.01 -7.07
CA SER A 89 3.64 0.02 -7.50
C SER A 89 2.89 -1.24 -7.06
N SER A 90 1.64 -1.07 -6.64
CA SER A 90 0.72 -2.20 -6.38
C SER A 90 0.10 -2.77 -7.68
N PHE A 91 0.59 -2.36 -8.85
CA PHE A 91 0.01 -2.72 -10.15
C PHE A 91 0.71 -3.95 -10.73
N LEU A 92 -0.07 -4.95 -11.13
CA LEU A 92 0.42 -6.11 -11.86
C LEU A 92 -0.12 -6.05 -13.30
N TYR A 93 0.76 -6.12 -14.29
CA TYR A 93 0.38 -6.07 -15.70
C TYR A 93 0.28 -7.48 -16.25
N LYS A 94 -0.84 -7.81 -16.90
CA LYS A 94 -1.05 -9.11 -17.55
C LYS A 94 -1.81 -8.94 -18.86
N LYS A 95 -1.17 -9.31 -19.98
CA LYS A 95 -1.72 -9.15 -21.33
C LYS A 95 -2.16 -7.70 -21.60
N HIS A 96 -3.48 -7.44 -21.55
CA HIS A 96 -4.09 -6.13 -21.80
C HIS A 96 -4.64 -5.48 -20.54
N ASP A 97 -4.45 -6.10 -19.38
CA ASP A 97 -5.00 -5.65 -18.11
C ASP A 97 -3.89 -5.16 -17.17
N VAL A 98 -4.24 -4.17 -16.35
CA VAL A 98 -3.54 -3.86 -15.11
C VAL A 98 -4.44 -4.32 -13.96
N LEU A 99 -3.95 -5.29 -13.22
CA LEU A 99 -4.62 -5.91 -12.10
C LEU A 99 -4.36 -5.04 -10.87
N LEU A 100 -5.44 -4.58 -10.25
CA LEU A 100 -5.43 -3.81 -9.02
C LEU A 100 -5.92 -4.69 -7.87
N PRO A 101 -5.32 -4.61 -6.68
CA PRO A 101 -5.90 -5.19 -5.47
C PRO A 101 -7.34 -4.72 -5.25
N ASP A 102 -8.19 -5.59 -4.69
CA ASP A 102 -9.62 -5.35 -4.53
C ASP A 102 -9.92 -4.08 -3.71
N GLU A 103 -9.10 -3.84 -2.68
CA GLU A 103 -9.16 -2.68 -1.80
C GLU A 103 -8.94 -1.34 -2.53
N MET A 104 -8.24 -1.36 -3.67
CA MET A 104 -8.03 -0.21 -4.55
C MET A 104 -9.11 -0.16 -5.62
N TYR A 105 -9.38 -1.31 -6.26
CA TYR A 105 -10.31 -1.42 -7.38
C TYR A 105 -11.74 -0.99 -7.00
N THR A 106 -12.22 -1.43 -5.83
CA THR A 106 -13.57 -1.11 -5.35
C THR A 106 -13.74 0.36 -4.94
N LYS A 107 -12.64 1.12 -4.84
CA LYS A 107 -12.59 2.51 -4.39
C LYS A 107 -12.10 3.48 -5.48
N LEU A 108 -12.07 3.06 -6.75
CA LEU A 108 -11.59 3.88 -7.87
C LEU A 108 -12.30 5.23 -8.01
N ASP A 109 -13.54 5.34 -7.53
CA ASP A 109 -14.33 6.59 -7.51
C ASP A 109 -13.89 7.57 -6.40
N ARG A 110 -13.09 7.11 -5.42
CA ARG A 110 -12.67 7.87 -4.24
C ARG A 110 -11.18 8.12 -4.17
N ILE A 111 -10.37 7.19 -4.67
CA ILE A 111 -8.90 7.29 -4.61
C ILE A 111 -8.31 7.87 -5.89
N SER A 112 -7.15 8.48 -5.74
CA SER A 112 -6.31 8.91 -6.85
C SER A 112 -5.16 7.93 -7.02
N LEU A 113 -5.06 7.33 -8.20
CA LEU A 113 -4.03 6.35 -8.54
C LEU A 113 -2.75 7.03 -9.06
N LEU A 114 -2.29 8.08 -8.39
CA LEU A 114 -1.04 8.74 -8.76
C LEU A 114 0.13 7.77 -8.57
N THR A 115 0.82 7.47 -9.67
CA THR A 115 1.99 6.61 -9.67
C THR A 115 3.06 7.25 -10.55
N ASN A 116 4.31 7.08 -10.16
CA ASN A 116 5.45 7.51 -10.98
C ASN A 116 5.64 6.61 -12.21
N SER A 117 4.89 5.51 -12.30
CA SER A 117 5.04 4.53 -13.37
C SER A 117 4.18 4.82 -14.61
N GLY A 118 3.22 5.73 -14.56
CA GLY A 118 2.31 5.98 -15.68
C GLY A 118 1.20 6.96 -15.35
N PHE A 119 0.21 7.07 -16.25
CA PHE A 119 -0.90 8.00 -16.11
C PHE A 119 -2.20 7.39 -16.66
N PHE A 120 -3.33 7.94 -16.25
CA PHE A 120 -4.65 7.48 -16.69
C PHE A 120 -5.12 8.29 -17.91
N VAL A 121 -5.64 7.59 -18.92
CA VAL A 121 -6.32 8.19 -20.07
C VAL A 121 -7.68 7.50 -20.18
N GLN A 122 -8.74 8.21 -19.81
CA GLN A 122 -10.09 7.62 -19.69
C GLN A 122 -10.05 6.40 -18.75
N ASP A 123 -10.49 5.24 -19.23
CA ASP A 123 -10.54 3.98 -18.47
C ASP A 123 -9.27 3.12 -18.61
N TYR A 124 -8.21 3.68 -19.20
CA TYR A 124 -6.94 2.99 -19.42
C TYR A 124 -5.84 3.55 -18.54
N PHE A 125 -5.03 2.67 -18.00
CA PHE A 125 -3.73 3.02 -17.44
C PHE A 125 -2.66 2.92 -18.54
N VAL A 126 -1.91 3.99 -18.74
CA VAL A 126 -0.87 4.09 -19.77
C VAL A 126 0.49 4.15 -19.09
N THR A 127 1.37 3.23 -19.43
CA THR A 127 2.72 3.15 -18.86
C THR A 127 3.74 2.71 -19.90
N LYS A 128 5.01 3.01 -19.62
CA LYS A 128 6.16 2.50 -20.35
C LYS A 128 6.79 1.34 -19.59
N LEU A 129 6.89 0.19 -20.25
CA LEU A 129 7.59 -1.00 -19.75
C LEU A 129 8.80 -1.23 -20.66
N ASP A 130 9.87 -0.47 -20.43
CA ASP A 130 11.10 -0.56 -21.21
C ASP A 130 11.91 -1.78 -20.80
N GLY A 131 11.91 -2.80 -21.65
CA GLY A 131 12.53 -4.08 -21.31
C GLY A 131 11.84 -4.76 -20.12
N THR A 132 12.14 -6.03 -19.93
CA THR A 132 11.75 -6.74 -18.71
C THR A 132 12.87 -7.65 -18.28
N VAL A 133 13.20 -7.66 -16.99
CA VAL A 133 14.05 -8.68 -16.40
C VAL A 133 13.18 -9.88 -16.03
N ALA A 134 13.59 -11.07 -16.45
CA ALA A 134 12.86 -12.29 -16.16
C ALA A 134 13.15 -12.78 -14.73
N ILE A 135 12.10 -13.09 -13.97
CA ILE A 135 12.16 -13.77 -12.68
C ILE A 135 11.30 -15.04 -12.79
N PRO A 136 11.84 -16.24 -12.57
CA PRO A 136 11.05 -17.46 -12.73
C PRO A 136 9.84 -17.51 -11.79
N GLN A 137 10.06 -17.18 -10.51
CA GLN A 137 9.03 -17.23 -9.48
C GLN A 137 9.36 -16.32 -8.29
N GLY A 138 8.34 -15.99 -7.50
CA GLY A 138 8.52 -15.26 -6.24
C GLY A 138 7.21 -14.95 -5.54
N ILE A 139 7.34 -14.43 -4.32
CA ILE A 139 6.23 -13.91 -3.51
C ILE A 139 6.27 -12.38 -3.57
N CYS A 140 5.14 -11.78 -3.92
CA CYS A 140 4.98 -10.33 -3.98
C CYS A 140 5.06 -9.74 -2.57
N ALA A 141 6.13 -9.01 -2.28
CA ALA A 141 6.30 -8.28 -1.01
C ALA A 141 6.70 -6.81 -1.28
N PHE A 142 6.11 -6.22 -2.32
CA PHE A 142 6.27 -4.83 -2.70
C PHE A 142 4.89 -4.22 -2.97
N GLY A 143 4.84 -2.89 -3.06
CA GLY A 143 3.59 -2.17 -3.28
C GLY A 143 3.82 -0.67 -3.30
N HIS A 144 2.74 0.07 -3.49
CA HIS A 144 2.81 1.52 -3.44
C HIS A 144 3.20 2.00 -2.04
N GLY A 145 4.12 2.96 -1.96
CA GLY A 145 4.54 3.53 -0.66
C GLY A 145 5.63 2.78 0.08
N ASP A 146 6.34 1.88 -0.60
CA ASP A 146 7.51 1.15 -0.12
C ASP A 146 8.69 1.98 0.39
N VAL A 147 8.66 3.31 0.27
CA VAL A 147 9.60 4.26 0.91
C VAL A 147 9.11 4.75 2.29
N ASN A 148 7.85 4.47 2.64
CA ASN A 148 7.20 4.98 3.84
C ASN A 148 7.14 3.91 4.93
N TRP A 149 7.71 4.21 6.10
CA TRP A 149 7.74 3.30 7.24
C TRP A 149 6.37 2.77 7.66
N TYR A 150 5.32 3.58 7.54
CA TYR A 150 3.96 3.15 7.87
C TYR A 150 3.48 2.05 6.93
N HIS A 151 3.66 2.20 5.61
CA HIS A 151 3.25 1.20 4.63
C HIS A 151 4.14 -0.05 4.69
N TRP A 152 5.43 0.13 4.99
CA TRP A 152 6.31 -0.99 5.29
C TRP A 152 5.75 -1.84 6.45
N LEU A 153 5.44 -1.21 7.59
CA LEU A 153 4.99 -1.92 8.78
C LEU A 153 3.57 -2.48 8.65
N ALA A 154 2.66 -1.74 7.99
CA ALA A 154 1.24 -2.08 7.94
C ALA A 154 0.87 -2.99 6.76
N GLU A 155 1.56 -2.87 5.62
CA GLU A 155 1.14 -3.52 4.37
C GLU A 155 2.15 -4.56 3.91
N ILE A 156 3.45 -4.23 3.90
CA ILE A 156 4.50 -5.12 3.37
C ILE A 156 4.94 -6.18 4.40
N LEU A 157 5.28 -5.77 5.63
CA LEU A 157 5.77 -6.67 6.66
C LEU A 157 4.74 -7.77 7.03
N PRO A 158 3.43 -7.45 7.13
CA PRO A 158 2.44 -8.48 7.37
C PRO A 158 2.31 -9.47 6.22
N VAL A 159 2.48 -9.04 4.96
CA VAL A 159 2.53 -9.96 3.81
C VAL A 159 3.73 -10.90 3.91
N ILE A 160 4.91 -10.39 4.29
CA ILE A 160 6.11 -11.21 4.51
C ILE A 160 5.85 -12.25 5.61
N TYR A 161 5.23 -11.83 6.73
CA TYR A 161 4.85 -12.74 7.81
C TYR A 161 3.87 -13.84 7.32
N LEU A 162 2.79 -13.44 6.67
CA LEU A 162 1.77 -14.38 6.16
C LEU A 162 2.33 -15.34 5.12
N SER A 163 3.38 -14.94 4.39
CA SER A 163 4.06 -15.82 3.44
C SER A 163 4.76 -17.03 4.09
N GLN A 164 5.02 -16.98 5.39
CA GLN A 164 5.56 -18.13 6.14
C GLN A 164 4.53 -19.25 6.31
N ASN A 165 3.23 -18.94 6.15
CA ASN A 165 2.14 -19.91 6.25
C ASN A 165 1.71 -20.47 4.89
N LEU A 166 2.43 -20.16 3.81
CA LEU A 166 2.16 -20.73 2.49
C LEU A 166 2.37 -22.26 2.49
N PRO A 167 1.69 -23.01 1.59
CA PRO A 167 1.98 -24.43 1.40
C PRO A 167 3.46 -24.70 1.07
N ALA A 168 3.96 -25.87 1.49
CA ALA A 168 5.37 -26.25 1.36
C ALA A 168 5.91 -26.20 -0.09
N GLU A 169 5.04 -26.34 -1.10
CA GLU A 169 5.44 -26.19 -2.52
C GLU A 169 5.97 -24.78 -2.86
N PHE A 170 5.76 -23.80 -1.98
CA PHE A 170 6.25 -22.42 -2.12
C PHE A 170 7.44 -22.12 -1.23
N ASP A 171 8.04 -23.08 -0.51
CA ASP A 171 9.15 -22.82 0.42
C ASP A 171 10.37 -22.19 -0.28
N ASP A 172 10.66 -22.62 -1.51
CA ASP A 172 11.77 -22.13 -2.33
C ASP A 172 11.44 -20.83 -3.10
N TYR A 173 10.26 -20.23 -2.87
CA TYR A 173 9.93 -18.96 -3.51
C TYR A 173 10.62 -17.81 -2.77
N PRO A 174 11.42 -16.99 -3.47
CA PRO A 174 12.03 -15.82 -2.87
C PRO A 174 10.98 -14.73 -2.62
N LEU A 175 11.24 -13.89 -1.61
CA LEU A 175 10.53 -12.63 -1.43
C LEU A 175 11.02 -11.63 -2.47
N LEU A 176 10.11 -11.05 -3.24
CA LEU A 176 10.41 -9.97 -4.17
C LEU A 176 10.19 -8.66 -3.43
N LEU A 177 11.26 -7.91 -3.19
CA LEU A 177 11.26 -6.68 -2.38
C LEU A 177 11.80 -5.48 -3.15
N PRO A 178 11.37 -4.25 -2.84
CA PRO A 178 11.96 -3.04 -3.40
C PRO A 178 13.39 -2.80 -2.86
N GLU A 179 14.20 -2.05 -3.61
CA GLU A 179 15.53 -1.60 -3.17
C GLU A 179 15.52 -0.87 -1.81
N THR A 180 14.40 -0.22 -1.46
CA THR A 180 14.23 0.46 -0.17
C THR A 180 14.34 -0.47 1.03
N ALA A 181 13.93 -1.74 0.87
CA ALA A 181 14.01 -2.75 1.93
C ALA A 181 15.46 -3.03 2.37
N GLU A 182 16.42 -2.91 1.44
CA GLU A 182 17.84 -3.05 1.74
C GLU A 182 18.47 -1.72 2.19
N LYS A 183 18.09 -0.60 1.56
CA LYS A 183 18.70 0.72 1.79
C LYS A 183 18.34 1.33 3.13
N ILE A 184 17.17 1.04 3.68
CA ILE A 184 16.69 1.63 4.95
C ILE A 184 16.99 0.66 6.10
N PRO A 185 17.88 1.00 7.06
CA PRO A 185 18.30 0.06 8.11
C PRO A 185 17.14 -0.52 8.95
N SER A 186 16.14 0.28 9.30
CA SER A 186 14.98 -0.19 10.06
C SER A 186 14.10 -1.17 9.27
N PHE A 187 14.07 -1.04 7.94
CA PHE A 187 13.33 -1.96 7.06
C PHE A 187 14.07 -3.29 7.01
N LYS A 188 15.40 -3.26 6.83
CA LYS A 188 16.23 -4.45 6.84
C LYS A 188 16.14 -5.21 8.17
N GLN A 189 16.24 -4.50 9.29
CA GLN A 189 16.14 -5.10 10.63
C GLN A 189 14.80 -5.80 10.83
N THR A 190 13.69 -5.15 10.48
CA THR A 190 12.37 -5.78 10.59
C THR A 190 12.19 -6.90 9.56
N LEU A 191 12.68 -6.76 8.33
CA LEU A 191 12.68 -7.84 7.34
C LEU A 191 13.35 -9.10 7.88
N ASP A 192 14.53 -8.96 8.49
CA ASP A 192 15.29 -10.09 9.04
C ASP A 192 14.55 -10.84 10.17
N LEU A 193 13.65 -10.16 10.90
CA LEU A 193 12.78 -10.80 11.88
C LEU A 193 11.67 -11.66 11.25
N PHE A 194 11.14 -11.24 10.09
CA PHE A 194 9.91 -11.81 9.53
C PHE A 194 10.13 -12.73 8.33
N ARG A 195 11.25 -12.61 7.60
CA ARG A 195 11.47 -13.38 6.36
C ARG A 195 11.71 -14.88 6.57
N GLY A 196 12.00 -15.28 7.80
CA GLY A 196 12.38 -16.67 8.11
C GLY A 196 13.62 -17.07 7.31
N LYS A 197 13.54 -18.20 6.60
CA LYS A 197 14.63 -18.71 5.76
C LYS A 197 14.52 -18.32 4.29
N ARG A 198 13.51 -17.50 3.92
CA ARG A 198 13.28 -17.16 2.51
C ARG A 198 14.40 -16.29 1.97
N GLU A 199 14.86 -16.66 0.78
CA GLU A 199 15.74 -15.81 -0.02
C GLU A 199 15.03 -14.51 -0.40
N VAL A 200 15.81 -13.45 -0.62
CA VAL A 200 15.32 -12.12 -0.98
C VAL A 200 15.89 -11.73 -2.33
N VAL A 201 15.01 -11.37 -3.26
CA VAL A 201 15.38 -10.77 -4.55
C VAL A 201 14.99 -9.29 -4.52
N ILE A 202 16.00 -8.44 -4.57
CA ILE A 202 15.82 -6.98 -4.61
C ILE A 202 15.48 -6.53 -6.03
N LEU A 203 14.37 -5.82 -6.15
CA LEU A 203 13.82 -5.24 -7.37
C LEU A 203 14.15 -3.74 -7.44
N ARG A 204 14.67 -3.31 -8.59
CA ARG A 204 15.00 -1.91 -8.87
C ARG A 204 13.75 -1.13 -9.27
N ASP A 205 13.62 0.10 -8.77
CA ASP A 205 12.41 0.91 -8.94
C ASP A 205 12.14 1.32 -10.40
N ASP A 206 13.17 1.43 -11.22
CA ASP A 206 13.11 1.80 -12.64
C ASP A 206 12.96 0.61 -13.58
N THR A 207 12.95 -0.62 -13.05
CA THR A 207 12.99 -1.85 -13.84
C THR A 207 11.64 -2.56 -13.79
N ALA A 208 11.15 -2.95 -14.97
CA ALA A 208 10.00 -3.85 -15.06
C ALA A 208 10.46 -5.31 -14.99
N TYR A 209 9.75 -6.14 -14.25
CA TYR A 209 10.07 -7.55 -14.05
C TYR A 209 8.96 -8.43 -14.61
N ARG A 210 9.29 -9.33 -15.54
CA ARG A 210 8.38 -10.38 -15.99
C ARG A 210 8.55 -11.59 -15.08
N ILE A 211 7.52 -11.90 -14.30
CA ILE A 211 7.54 -12.94 -13.29
C ILE A 211 6.71 -14.13 -13.78
N GLY A 212 7.34 -15.30 -13.89
CA GLY A 212 6.71 -16.52 -14.39
C GLY A 212 5.59 -17.02 -13.47
N ARG A 213 5.87 -17.16 -12.17
CA ARG A 213 4.91 -17.56 -11.13
C ARG A 213 4.98 -16.61 -9.93
N LEU A 214 3.97 -15.77 -9.74
CA LEU A 214 3.89 -14.81 -8.64
C LEU A 214 2.82 -15.23 -7.64
N VAL A 215 3.20 -15.41 -6.38
CA VAL A 215 2.23 -15.51 -5.28
C VAL A 215 1.93 -14.09 -4.79
N HIS A 216 0.67 -13.68 -4.88
CA HIS A 216 0.18 -12.42 -4.32
C HIS A 216 -0.68 -12.70 -3.09
N VAL A 217 -0.27 -12.19 -1.94
CA VAL A 217 -1.06 -12.23 -0.70
C VAL A 217 -1.85 -10.92 -0.59
N PRO A 218 -3.19 -10.95 -0.51
CA PRO A 218 -3.97 -9.74 -0.28
C PRO A 218 -3.51 -8.98 0.96
N SER A 219 -3.45 -7.65 0.88
CA SER A 219 -2.94 -6.85 2.00
C SER A 219 -3.88 -6.95 3.21
N PRO A 220 -3.39 -7.33 4.40
CA PRO A 220 -4.22 -7.43 5.61
C PRO A 220 -4.62 -6.04 6.13
N VAL A 221 -3.87 -5.01 5.77
CA VAL A 221 -4.17 -3.61 6.06
C VAL A 221 -4.18 -2.85 4.74
N SER A 222 -5.15 -1.98 4.53
CA SER A 222 -5.16 -1.09 3.39
C SER A 222 -5.71 0.27 3.78
N GLY A 223 -5.15 1.31 3.18
CA GLY A 223 -5.69 2.66 3.24
C GLY A 223 -5.44 3.40 1.93
N PRO A 224 -6.28 4.38 1.58
CA PRO A 224 -6.03 5.20 0.41
C PRO A 224 -4.75 6.02 0.60
N PHE A 225 -3.81 5.89 -0.34
CA PHE A 225 -2.60 6.72 -0.36
C PHE A 225 -2.91 8.17 -0.68
N ASN A 226 -3.75 8.36 -1.69
CA ASN A 226 -4.23 9.65 -2.15
C ASN A 226 -5.75 9.57 -2.33
N MET A 227 -6.46 10.51 -1.72
CA MET A 227 -7.86 10.75 -2.04
C MET A 227 -7.95 11.58 -3.31
N ARG A 228 -9.09 11.47 -4.02
CA ARG A 228 -9.43 12.45 -5.05
C ARG A 228 -9.64 13.84 -4.43
N ASP A 229 -9.49 14.87 -5.25
CA ASP A 229 -9.69 16.26 -4.85
C ASP A 229 -11.03 16.44 -4.12
N HIS A 230 -10.98 17.19 -3.02
CA HIS A 230 -12.12 17.47 -2.15
C HIS A 230 -12.75 16.27 -1.46
N MET A 231 -12.11 15.09 -1.47
CA MET A 231 -12.53 13.94 -0.69
C MET A 231 -11.69 13.79 0.57
N TRP A 232 -12.37 13.61 1.71
CA TRP A 232 -11.73 13.21 2.96
C TRP A 232 -11.81 11.69 3.14
N PRO A 233 -10.75 11.04 3.70
CA PRO A 233 -10.81 9.63 4.05
C PRO A 233 -11.93 9.35 5.06
N ARG A 234 -12.59 8.21 4.89
CA ARG A 234 -13.64 7.69 5.78
C ARG A 234 -13.22 6.32 6.30
N PRO A 235 -13.76 5.83 7.43
CA PRO A 235 -13.43 4.49 7.92
C PRO A 235 -13.61 3.38 6.89
N SER A 236 -14.64 3.47 6.04
CA SER A 236 -14.90 2.51 4.96
C SER A 236 -13.86 2.52 3.83
N ASP A 237 -12.97 3.52 3.80
CA ASP A 237 -11.86 3.57 2.84
C ASP A 237 -10.69 2.69 3.32
N TYR A 238 -10.69 2.22 4.57
CA TYR A 238 -9.63 1.43 5.16
C TYR A 238 -10.08 0.00 5.46
N THR A 239 -9.10 -0.89 5.49
CA THR A 239 -9.22 -2.24 6.05
C THR A 239 -8.09 -2.42 7.06
N GLN A 240 -8.37 -2.93 8.26
CA GLN A 240 -7.34 -3.23 9.26
C GLN A 240 -7.62 -4.58 9.90
N ASN A 241 -7.03 -5.65 9.40
CA ASN A 241 -7.16 -6.98 10.01
C ASN A 241 -6.49 -6.98 11.39
N VAL A 242 -7.32 -6.95 12.44
CA VAL A 242 -6.86 -6.78 13.82
C VAL A 242 -5.97 -7.95 14.24
N GLY A 243 -6.35 -9.17 13.87
CA GLY A 243 -5.59 -10.36 14.20
C GLY A 243 -4.17 -10.28 13.62
N VAL A 244 -4.04 -9.99 12.34
CA VAL A 244 -2.72 -9.90 11.70
C VAL A 244 -1.87 -8.77 12.32
N VAL A 245 -2.45 -7.60 12.57
CA VAL A 245 -1.73 -6.48 13.20
C VAL A 245 -1.27 -6.84 14.62
N GLN A 246 -2.10 -7.52 15.40
CA GLN A 246 -1.73 -8.01 16.73
C GLN A 246 -0.57 -9.00 16.66
N TYR A 247 -0.62 -9.99 15.76
CA TYR A 247 0.47 -10.95 15.57
C TYR A 247 1.79 -10.28 15.18
N VAL A 248 1.77 -9.35 14.23
CA VAL A 248 2.99 -8.62 13.82
C VAL A 248 3.54 -7.82 14.99
N ARG A 249 2.68 -7.17 15.78
CA ARG A 249 3.09 -6.45 16.99
C ARG A 249 3.72 -7.37 18.02
N GLU A 250 3.07 -8.48 18.34
CA GLU A 250 3.55 -9.45 19.34
C GLU A 250 4.90 -10.04 18.91
N THR A 251 5.03 -10.43 17.64
CA THR A 251 6.30 -10.93 17.08
C THR A 251 7.45 -9.93 17.27
N ILE A 252 7.21 -8.63 17.04
CA ILE A 252 8.23 -7.59 17.25
C ILE A 252 8.58 -7.45 18.73
N LEU A 253 7.58 -7.40 19.61
CA LEU A 253 7.80 -7.24 21.05
C LEU A 253 8.58 -8.42 21.62
N ASP A 254 8.20 -9.65 21.26
CA ASP A 254 8.85 -10.87 21.70
C ASP A 254 10.30 -10.94 21.19
N ALA A 255 10.53 -10.63 19.91
CA ALA A 255 11.87 -10.62 19.32
C ALA A 255 12.81 -9.59 19.98
N LEU A 256 12.26 -8.50 20.51
CA LEU A 256 13.01 -7.46 21.20
C LEU A 256 13.05 -7.65 22.72
N ALA A 257 12.44 -8.73 23.24
CA ALA A 257 12.27 -8.97 24.67
C ALA A 257 11.66 -7.75 25.42
N ILE A 258 10.70 -7.07 24.77
CA ILE A 258 10.00 -5.92 25.36
C ILE A 258 8.78 -6.44 26.10
N GLU A 259 8.87 -6.44 27.43
CA GLU A 259 7.71 -6.70 28.27
C GLU A 259 6.72 -5.56 28.20
N ARG A 260 5.42 -5.91 28.22
CA ARG A 260 4.36 -4.92 28.19
C ARG A 260 4.06 -4.48 29.62
N GLU A 261 4.42 -3.25 29.93
CA GLU A 261 3.93 -2.59 31.14
C GLU A 261 2.51 -2.07 30.90
N ASP A 262 1.60 -2.25 31.87
CA ASP A 262 0.21 -1.77 31.76
C ASP A 262 0.11 -0.24 31.58
N ASP A 263 1.14 0.48 32.05
CA ASP A 263 1.29 1.95 31.97
C ASP A 263 2.03 2.43 30.71
N SER A 264 2.43 1.51 29.82
CA SER A 264 3.09 1.90 28.57
C SER A 264 2.18 2.80 27.71
N PRO A 265 2.73 3.85 27.06
CA PRO A 265 1.94 4.78 26.27
C PRO A 265 1.24 4.04 25.13
N LYS A 266 -0.09 3.94 25.23
CA LYS A 266 -0.96 3.25 24.25
C LYS A 266 -1.01 3.96 22.89
N ARG A 267 -0.54 5.21 22.82
CA ARG A 267 -0.53 6.06 21.63
C ARG A 267 0.73 6.91 21.62
N VAL A 268 1.50 6.83 20.53
CA VAL A 268 2.59 7.75 20.24
C VAL A 268 2.13 8.70 19.15
N ILE A 269 2.06 9.99 19.46
CA ILE A 269 1.71 11.03 18.47
C ILE A 269 3.02 11.64 17.98
N LEU A 270 3.38 11.37 16.73
CA LEU A 270 4.51 12.03 16.08
C LEU A 270 4.04 13.38 15.51
N ILE A 271 4.33 14.47 16.23
CA ILE A 271 4.04 15.82 15.75
C ILE A 271 5.24 16.27 14.91
N ARG A 272 5.05 16.44 13.61
CA ARG A 272 6.04 17.12 12.77
C ARG A 272 6.12 18.57 13.24
N PRO A 273 7.32 19.10 13.60
CA PRO A 273 7.47 20.52 13.87
C PRO A 273 6.92 21.32 12.69
N PRO A 274 6.24 22.44 12.90
CA PRO A 274 5.82 23.29 11.80
C PRO A 274 7.04 23.55 10.93
N ALA A 275 6.93 23.25 9.62
CA ALA A 275 7.98 23.59 8.68
C ALA A 275 8.33 25.07 8.93
N ARG A 276 9.62 25.39 9.06
CA ARG A 276 10.04 26.80 9.03
C ARG A 276 9.62 27.32 7.67
N GLY A 277 8.42 27.90 7.60
CA GLY A 277 7.97 28.61 6.42
C GLY A 277 8.99 29.70 6.09
N PRO A 278 9.03 30.20 4.84
CA PRO A 278 9.78 31.41 4.55
C PRO A 278 9.38 32.44 5.58
N THR A 279 10.35 33.06 6.24
CA THR A 279 10.12 34.09 7.24
C THR A 279 9.35 35.22 6.57
N ILE A 280 8.02 35.22 6.69
CA ILE A 280 7.21 36.38 6.38
C ILE A 280 7.60 37.38 7.45
N ARG A 281 8.55 38.27 7.12
CA ARG A 281 8.81 39.48 7.90
C ARG A 281 7.52 40.28 7.89
N MET A 282 6.66 40.06 8.89
CA MET A 282 5.66 41.05 9.24
C MET A 282 6.43 42.34 9.56
N LYS A 283 6.24 43.37 8.73
CA LYS A 283 6.61 44.74 9.10
C LYS A 283 5.87 45.02 10.41
N SER A 284 6.63 45.22 11.48
CA SER A 284 6.10 45.54 12.79
C SER A 284 5.36 46.87 12.73
N GLU A 285 4.02 46.83 12.73
CA GLU A 285 3.27 47.95 13.26
C GLU A 285 3.36 47.91 14.80
N ARG A 286 3.94 49.00 15.31
CA ARG A 286 4.02 49.50 16.69
C ARG A 286 3.55 48.55 17.80
N ARG A 287 4.54 48.10 18.60
CA ARG A 287 4.35 47.48 19.92
C ARG A 287 3.60 48.41 20.90
N PRO A 288 2.70 47.88 21.73
CA PRO A 288 2.54 48.34 23.10
C PRO A 288 3.48 47.58 24.06
N LYS A 289 3.78 48.22 25.18
CA LYS A 289 4.79 47.90 26.21
C LYS A 289 4.61 46.54 26.93
N PRO A 290 5.67 46.02 27.58
CA PRO A 290 5.70 44.65 28.11
C PRO A 290 5.02 44.54 29.48
N GLY A 291 4.19 43.52 29.65
CA GLY A 291 3.66 43.10 30.94
C GLY A 291 3.47 41.58 30.98
N GLY A 292 4.27 40.90 31.80
CA GLY A 292 3.99 39.55 32.34
C GLY A 292 4.36 38.35 31.47
N LEU A 293 5.58 37.84 31.65
CA LEU A 293 5.91 36.43 31.33
C LEU A 293 5.16 35.52 32.31
N LYS A 294 4.19 34.73 31.82
CA LYS A 294 3.76 33.51 32.50
C LYS A 294 4.52 32.33 31.91
N GLN A 295 5.41 31.74 32.70
CA GLN A 295 5.99 30.42 32.47
C GLN A 295 4.88 29.36 32.63
N CYS A 296 4.60 28.58 31.57
CA CYS A 296 3.92 27.30 31.71
C CYS A 296 4.97 26.23 32.02
N ARG A 297 5.01 25.77 33.28
CA ARG A 297 5.66 24.50 33.65
C ARG A 297 4.66 23.38 33.42
N TRP A 298 5.03 22.39 32.61
CA TRP A 298 4.39 21.08 32.62
C TRP A 298 5.09 20.24 33.69
N LYS A 299 4.32 19.77 34.68
CA LYS A 299 4.77 18.75 35.63
C LYS A 299 4.49 17.38 35.01
N SER A 300 5.50 16.52 35.13
CA SER A 300 5.46 15.08 34.91
C SER A 300 4.39 14.39 35.74
#